data_AF-A0A381NNF1-F1
#
_entry.id   AF-A0A381NNF1-F1
#
_cell.length_a   1.000
_cell.length_b   1.000
_cell.length_c   1.000
_cell.angle_alpha   90.00
_cell.angle_beta   90.00
_cell.angle_gamma   90.00
#
_symmetry.space_group_name_H-M   'P 1'
#
loop_
_entity.id
_entity.type
_entity.pdbx_description
1 polymer ?
#
loop_
_entity_poly.entity_id
_entity_poly.type
_entity_poly.pdbx_seq_one_letter_code
_entity_poly.pdbx_strand_id
1 'polypeptide(L)'
;FASVFVSPEVNDDIDVNINQSDLRIDVYRSSGAGGQHVNRTESAVRITHMPTNVVVQCQNDRSQHKNKASAMKQLKAKLYELEMRRKNEEALKVENTKADVGWGNQIRSYVLDQSRVKDLRTGIEKSNPQAVLDGDLDDFIEASLKQGL
;
A
#
# COMPACT_ATOMS: atom_id res chain seq x y z
N PHE A 1 16.42 23.91 8.00
CA PHE A 1 16.56 22.79 7.05
C PHE A 1 15.19 22.38 6.57
N ALA A 2 15.07 21.96 5.32
CA ALA A 2 13.83 21.44 4.75
C ALA A 2 14.12 20.07 4.12
N SER A 3 13.21 19.10 4.30
CA SER A 3 13.31 17.79 3.67
C SER A 3 12.41 17.71 2.47
N VAL A 4 12.93 17.21 1.35
CA VAL A 4 12.15 16.87 0.16
C VAL A 4 12.14 15.35 0.03
N PHE A 5 10.96 14.77 -0.12
CA PHE A 5 10.78 13.35 -0.35
C PHE A 5 9.98 13.15 -1.63
N VAL A 6 10.45 12.27 -2.51
CA VAL A 6 9.83 11.97 -3.80
C VAL A 6 9.42 10.51 -3.78
N SER A 7 8.14 10.25 -4.08
CA SER A 7 7.59 8.92 -4.26
C SER A 7 6.95 8.85 -5.65
N PRO A 8 7.07 7.72 -6.37
CA PRO A 8 6.31 7.54 -7.60
C PRO A 8 4.82 7.52 -7.30
N GLU A 9 4.03 7.99 -8.26
CA GLU A 9 2.59 7.78 -8.28
C GLU A 9 2.30 6.36 -8.77
N VAL A 10 1.46 5.63 -8.03
CA VAL A 10 1.04 4.28 -8.39
C VAL A 10 -0.47 4.30 -8.56
N ASN A 11 -0.97 3.86 -9.72
CA ASN A 11 -2.41 3.74 -9.94
C ASN A 11 -3.00 2.71 -8.96
N ASP A 12 -4.04 3.11 -8.24
CA ASP A 12 -4.66 2.31 -7.18
C ASP A 12 -5.86 1.46 -7.64
N ASP A 13 -5.85 1.02 -8.91
CA ASP A 13 -6.81 0.04 -9.40
C ASP A 13 -6.43 -1.37 -8.92
N ILE A 14 -6.77 -1.67 -7.67
CA ILE A 14 -6.63 -3.00 -7.08
C ILE A 14 -7.85 -3.84 -7.46
N ASP A 15 -7.80 -4.53 -8.60
CA ASP A 15 -8.80 -5.54 -8.92
C ASP A 15 -8.44 -6.89 -8.30
N VAL A 16 -9.09 -7.20 -7.18
CA VAL A 16 -8.97 -8.51 -6.52
C VAL A 16 -9.73 -9.55 -7.35
N ASN A 17 -9.03 -10.18 -8.30
CA ASN A 17 -9.54 -11.33 -9.03
C ASN A 17 -9.33 -12.61 -8.19
N ILE A 18 -10.43 -13.27 -7.84
CA ILE A 18 -10.41 -14.45 -6.99
C ILE A 18 -10.65 -15.69 -7.86
N ASN A 19 -9.61 -16.51 -8.03
CA ASN A 19 -9.74 -17.80 -8.67
C ASN A 19 -10.55 -18.76 -7.80
N GLN A 20 -11.52 -19.46 -8.40
CA GLN A 20 -12.35 -20.41 -7.66
C GLN A 20 -11.58 -21.65 -7.19
N SER A 21 -10.48 -22.01 -7.86
CA SER A 21 -9.60 -23.12 -7.48
C SER A 21 -8.93 -22.91 -6.12
N ASP A 22 -8.72 -21.65 -5.74
CA ASP A 22 -7.97 -21.26 -4.55
C ASP A 22 -8.88 -21.15 -3.33
N LEU A 23 -10.18 -21.41 -3.53
CA LEU A 23 -11.21 -21.35 -2.51
C LEU A 23 -11.59 -22.74 -2.06
N ARG A 24 -11.43 -22.99 -0.76
CA ARG A 24 -12.06 -24.11 -0.09
C ARG A 24 -13.39 -23.64 0.51
N ILE A 25 -14.48 -24.27 0.07
CA ILE A 25 -15.83 -23.95 0.52
C ILE A 25 -16.36 -25.11 1.36
N ASP A 26 -16.52 -24.86 2.65
CA ASP A 26 -17.10 -25.82 3.59
C ASP A 26 -18.54 -25.41 3.91
N VAL A 27 -19.45 -26.38 3.93
CA VAL A 27 -20.86 -26.18 4.26
C VAL A 27 -21.15 -26.90 5.57
N TYR A 28 -21.82 -26.24 6.50
CA TYR A 28 -22.07 -26.78 7.83
C TYR A 28 -23.39 -26.23 8.40
N ARG A 29 -23.78 -26.75 9.57
CA ARG A 29 -24.99 -26.30 10.26
C ARG A 29 -24.76 -24.96 10.92
N SER A 30 -25.71 -24.04 10.74
CA SER A 30 -25.68 -22.73 11.40
C SER A 30 -25.71 -22.91 12.92
N SER A 31 -24.95 -22.08 13.65
CA SER A 31 -25.03 -22.01 15.11
C SER A 31 -26.00 -20.91 15.53
N GLY A 32 -26.97 -21.21 16.40
CA GLY A 32 -27.96 -20.22 16.85
C GLY A 32 -29.11 -20.80 17.65
N ALA A 33 -29.96 -19.91 18.19
CA ALA A 33 -31.15 -20.29 18.97
C ALA A 33 -32.07 -21.20 18.12
N GLY A 34 -32.39 -22.37 18.69
CA GLY A 34 -32.88 -23.54 17.99
C GLY A 34 -34.24 -23.36 17.29
N GLY A 35 -34.25 -23.72 16.01
CA GLY A 35 -35.45 -23.97 15.22
C GLY A 35 -35.25 -25.22 14.35
N GLN A 36 -36.33 -25.84 13.88
CA GLN A 36 -36.27 -27.05 13.04
C GLN A 36 -35.31 -26.89 11.84
N HIS A 37 -35.29 -25.71 11.22
CA HIS A 37 -34.43 -25.40 10.09
C HIS A 37 -32.93 -25.39 10.47
N VAL A 38 -32.57 -24.85 11.64
CA VAL A 38 -31.18 -24.75 12.12
C VAL A 38 -30.62 -26.13 12.47
N ASN A 39 -31.46 -27.01 13.01
CA ASN A 39 -31.04 -28.34 13.46
C ASN A 39 -30.91 -29.37 12.32
N ARG A 40 -31.66 -29.19 11.22
CA ARG A 40 -31.77 -30.17 10.13
C ARG A 40 -31.05 -29.77 8.85
N THR A 41 -30.90 -28.47 8.57
CA THR A 41 -30.38 -27.99 7.28
C THR A 41 -28.99 -27.38 7.42
N GLU A 42 -28.09 -27.78 6.52
CA GLU A 42 -26.73 -27.22 6.43
C GLU A 42 -26.71 -25.96 5.56
N SER A 43 -27.13 -24.85 6.16
CA SER A 43 -27.21 -23.55 5.46
C SER A 43 -25.97 -22.67 5.62
N ALA A 44 -25.12 -22.89 6.63
CA ALA A 44 -23.96 -22.04 6.87
C ALA A 44 -22.82 -22.38 5.90
N VAL A 45 -22.11 -21.35 5.43
CA VAL A 45 -21.00 -21.50 4.48
C VAL A 45 -19.76 -20.83 5.04
N ARG A 46 -18.64 -21.55 5.03
CA ARG A 46 -17.30 -21.04 5.31
C ARG A 46 -16.50 -21.10 4.02
N ILE A 47 -15.81 -20.00 3.70
CA ILE A 47 -14.90 -19.92 2.56
C ILE A 47 -13.52 -19.60 3.11
N THR A 48 -12.54 -20.43 2.74
CA THR A 48 -11.13 -20.25 3.04
C THR A 48 -10.38 -19.99 1.75
N HIS A 49 -9.70 -18.85 1.68
CA HIS A 49 -8.76 -18.58 0.59
C HIS A 49 -7.41 -19.20 0.94
N MET A 50 -7.05 -20.28 0.24
CA MET A 50 -5.85 -21.08 0.52
C MET A 50 -4.54 -20.27 0.47
N PRO A 51 -4.33 -19.34 -0.50
CA PRO A 51 -3.08 -18.59 -0.59
C PRO A 51 -2.84 -17.63 0.59
N THR A 52 -3.90 -16.99 1.10
CA THR A 52 -3.78 -15.98 2.18
C THR A 52 -4.24 -16.50 3.54
N ASN A 53 -4.76 -17.73 3.62
CA ASN A 53 -5.40 -18.32 4.79
C ASN A 53 -6.55 -17.47 5.37
N VAL A 54 -7.10 -16.54 4.60
CA VAL A 54 -8.23 -15.71 5.04
C VAL A 54 -9.48 -16.58 5.07
N VAL A 55 -10.12 -16.62 6.24
CA VAL A 55 -11.36 -17.34 6.45
C VAL A 55 -12.51 -16.34 6.65
N VAL A 56 -13.60 -16.59 5.94
CA VAL A 56 -14.89 -15.89 6.12
C VAL A 56 -16.00 -16.90 6.28
N GLN A 57 -17.03 -16.53 7.01
CA GLN A 57 -18.19 -17.38 7.24
C GLN A 57 -19.48 -16.57 7.26
N CYS A 58 -20.54 -17.12 6.69
CA CYS A 58 -21.85 -16.49 6.68
C CYS A 58 -22.94 -17.53 7.00
N GLN A 59 -23.84 -17.17 7.92
CA GLN A 59 -24.95 -18.01 8.37
C GLN A 59 -26.26 -17.22 8.58
N ASN A 60 -26.33 -15.99 8.06
CA ASN A 60 -27.42 -15.05 8.34
C ASN A 60 -28.72 -15.43 7.62
N ASP A 61 -28.64 -16.04 6.45
CA ASP A 61 -29.79 -16.46 5.66
C ASP A 61 -30.11 -17.94 5.86
N ARG A 62 -31.38 -18.30 5.66
CA ARG A 62 -31.82 -19.70 5.56
C ARG A 62 -31.32 -20.41 4.29
N SER A 63 -30.92 -19.65 3.26
CA SER A 63 -30.49 -20.18 1.97
C SER A 63 -28.96 -20.26 1.89
N GLN A 64 -28.46 -21.46 1.57
CA GLN A 64 -27.03 -21.72 1.36
C GLN A 64 -26.43 -20.83 0.26
N HIS A 65 -27.13 -20.66 -0.88
CA HIS A 65 -26.64 -19.83 -1.99
C HIS A 65 -26.49 -18.36 -1.59
N LYS A 66 -27.43 -17.82 -0.80
CA LYS A 66 -27.34 -16.46 -0.27
C LYS A 66 -26.16 -16.32 0.69
N ASN A 67 -25.98 -17.28 1.59
CA ASN A 67 -24.82 -17.30 2.49
C ASN A 67 -23.50 -17.40 1.73
N LYS A 68 -23.42 -18.22 0.67
CA LYS A 68 -22.23 -18.30 -0.20
C LYS A 68 -21.94 -16.96 -0.90
N ALA A 69 -22.96 -16.31 -1.46
CA ALA A 69 -22.79 -15.02 -2.12
C ALA A 69 -22.34 -13.92 -1.15
N SER A 70 -22.93 -13.88 0.05
CA SER A 70 -22.54 -12.94 1.11
C SER A 70 -21.14 -13.21 1.63
N ALA A 71 -20.76 -14.47 1.86
CA ALA A 71 -19.41 -14.86 2.24
C ALA A 71 -18.40 -14.47 1.16
N MET A 72 -18.72 -14.63 -0.13
CA MET A 72 -17.85 -14.21 -1.23
C MET A 72 -17.62 -12.70 -1.26
N LYS A 73 -18.66 -11.89 -1.00
CA LYS A 73 -18.52 -10.43 -0.85
C LYS A 73 -17.61 -10.06 0.32
N GLN A 74 -17.78 -10.72 1.46
CA GLN A 74 -16.92 -10.51 2.63
C GLN A 74 -15.47 -10.93 2.36
N LEU A 75 -15.26 -12.01 1.59
CA LEU A 75 -13.92 -12.45 1.20
C LEU A 75 -13.23 -11.39 0.34
N LYS A 76 -13.93 -10.89 -0.70
CA LYS A 76 -13.38 -9.83 -1.57
C LYS A 76 -13.01 -8.59 -0.77
N ALA A 77 -13.86 -8.17 0.16
CA ALA A 77 -13.59 -7.03 1.04
C ALA A 77 -12.34 -7.25 1.93
N LYS A 78 -12.21 -8.43 2.56
CA LYS A 78 -11.05 -8.74 3.40
C LYS A 78 -9.74 -8.84 2.60
N LEU A 79 -9.78 -9.41 1.40
CA LEU A 79 -8.60 -9.52 0.54
C LEU A 79 -8.14 -8.13 0.08
N TYR A 80 -9.09 -7.26 -0.29
CA TYR A 80 -8.80 -5.87 -0.61
C TYR A 80 -8.15 -5.12 0.57
N GLU A 81 -8.70 -5.28 1.78
CA GLU A 81 -8.14 -4.67 2.98
C GLU A 81 -6.72 -5.17 3.27
N LEU A 82 -6.46 -6.47 3.05
CA LEU A 82 -5.14 -7.07 3.25
C LEU A 82 -4.12 -6.51 2.26
N GLU A 83 -4.47 -6.34 0.99
CA GLU A 83 -3.59 -5.74 -0.02
C GLU A 83 -3.33 -4.25 0.27
N MET A 84 -4.36 -3.50 0.64
CA MET A 84 -4.22 -2.11 1.09
C MET A 84 -3.27 -1.98 2.27
N ARG A 85 -3.40 -2.87 3.26
CA ARG A 85 -2.51 -2.91 4.42
C ARG A 85 -1.08 -3.21 4.01
N ARG A 86 -0.88 -4.18 3.11
CA ARG A 86 0.45 -4.51 2.59
C ARG A 86 1.11 -3.32 1.88
N LYS A 87 0.35 -2.62 1.02
CA LYS A 87 0.82 -1.39 0.36
C LYS A 87 1.20 -0.32 1.39
N ASN A 88 0.37 -0.09 2.40
CA ASN A 88 0.66 0.89 3.45
C ASN A 88 1.90 0.52 4.26
N GLU A 89 2.11 -0.76 4.55
CA GLU A 89 3.32 -1.24 5.23
C GLU A 89 4.58 -1.07 4.37
N GLU A 90 4.48 -1.34 3.06
CA GLU A 90 5.56 -1.07 2.10
C GLU A 90 5.88 0.43 2.04
N ALA A 91 4.85 1.29 1.95
CA ALA A 91 5.01 2.74 1.98
C ALA A 91 5.65 3.24 3.29
N LEU A 92 5.22 2.71 4.43
CA LEU A 92 5.78 3.04 5.74
C LEU A 92 7.24 2.59 5.87
N LYS A 93 7.62 1.45 5.27
CA LYS A 93 9.04 1.04 5.21
C LYS A 93 9.88 2.05 4.45
N VAL A 94 9.39 2.53 3.30
CA VAL A 94 10.08 3.58 2.53
C VAL A 94 10.14 4.88 3.35
N GLU A 95 9.04 5.28 3.99
CA GLU A 95 9.03 6.47 4.86
C GLU A 95 10.01 6.35 6.03
N ASN A 96 10.15 5.16 6.63
CA ASN A 96 11.12 4.93 7.70
C ASN A 96 12.58 4.97 7.22
N THR A 97 12.85 4.83 5.92
CA THR A 97 14.20 5.09 5.36
C THR A 97 14.52 6.57 5.22
N LYS A 98 13.54 7.46 5.47
CA LYS A 98 13.73 8.90 5.46
C LYS A 98 14.79 9.30 6.49
N ALA A 99 15.83 9.97 6.01
CA ALA A 99 16.84 10.55 6.87
C ALA A 99 16.24 11.67 7.72
N ASP A 100 16.67 11.75 8.99
CA ASP A 100 16.24 12.80 9.90
C ASP A 100 16.62 14.19 9.35
N VAL A 101 15.78 15.18 9.63
CA VAL A 101 15.95 16.58 9.21
C VAL A 101 16.95 17.27 10.15
N GLY A 102 18.15 16.73 10.20
CA GLY A 102 19.22 17.11 11.10
C GLY A 102 20.50 17.54 10.39
N TRP A 103 21.45 18.05 11.18
CA TRP A 103 22.80 18.32 10.71
C TRP A 103 23.48 17.02 10.25
N GLY A 104 24.13 17.05 9.08
CA GLY A 104 24.83 15.89 8.51
C GLY A 104 24.08 15.17 7.37
N ASN A 105 22.76 15.34 7.25
CA ASN A 105 21.94 14.67 6.22
C ASN A 105 21.58 15.60 5.04
N GLN A 106 22.35 16.67 4.83
CA GLN A 106 22.07 17.68 3.81
C GLN A 106 22.65 17.26 2.46
N ILE A 107 21.82 17.28 1.41
CA ILE A 107 22.29 16.98 0.05
C ILE A 107 22.67 18.24 -0.73
N ARG A 108 22.12 19.41 -0.38
CA ARG A 108 22.35 20.66 -1.11
C ARG A 108 22.32 21.85 -0.15
N SER A 109 23.26 22.76 -0.35
CA SER A 109 23.39 24.00 0.42
C SER A 109 23.06 25.19 -0.48
N TYR A 110 22.13 26.04 -0.02
CA TYR A 110 21.75 27.29 -0.66
C TYR A 110 22.23 28.45 0.21
N VAL A 111 23.31 29.10 -0.21
CA VAL A 111 24.01 30.17 0.50
C VAL A 111 23.79 31.46 -0.29
N LEU A 112 22.65 32.12 -0.02
CA LEU A 112 22.15 33.23 -0.84
C LEU A 112 22.98 34.53 -0.67
N ASP A 113 23.57 34.75 0.49
CA ASP A 113 24.47 35.88 0.78
C ASP A 113 25.74 35.85 -0.10
N GLN A 114 26.25 34.66 -0.40
CA GLN A 114 27.40 34.46 -1.29
C GLN A 114 26.97 34.10 -2.72
N SER A 115 25.67 34.21 -3.03
CA SER A 115 25.09 33.81 -4.31
C SER A 115 25.51 32.41 -4.77
N ARG A 116 25.56 31.42 -3.86
CA ARG A 116 26.08 30.08 -4.15
C ARG A 116 25.08 28.98 -3.83
N VAL A 117 24.89 28.06 -4.76
CA VAL A 117 24.16 26.79 -4.54
C VAL A 117 25.09 25.64 -4.84
N LYS A 118 25.26 24.72 -3.88
CA LYS A 118 26.18 23.57 -4.02
C LYS A 118 25.50 22.26 -3.63
N ASP A 119 25.55 21.27 -4.52
CA ASP A 119 25.15 19.90 -4.20
C ASP A 119 26.35 19.17 -3.56
N LEU A 120 26.14 18.65 -2.35
CA LEU A 120 27.18 18.02 -1.55
C LEU A 120 27.46 16.58 -1.98
N ARG A 121 26.55 15.95 -2.75
CA ARG A 121 26.72 14.58 -3.26
C ARG A 121 27.54 14.59 -4.55
N THR A 122 27.16 15.44 -5.49
CA THR A 122 27.81 15.51 -6.81
C THR A 122 28.96 16.51 -6.87
N GLY A 123 29.01 17.46 -5.93
CA GLY A 123 30.02 18.53 -5.88
C GLY A 123 29.73 19.71 -6.82
N ILE A 124 28.67 19.65 -7.64
CA ILE A 124 28.31 20.73 -8.58
C ILE A 124 27.90 21.99 -7.82
N GLU A 125 28.34 23.12 -8.36
CA GLU A 125 28.08 24.44 -7.81
C GLU A 125 27.55 25.39 -8.89
N LYS A 126 26.56 26.22 -8.52
CA LYS A 126 25.99 27.29 -9.34
C LYS A 126 26.11 28.62 -8.59
N SER A 127 26.48 29.68 -9.29
CA SER A 127 26.66 31.03 -8.76
C SER A 127 25.44 31.95 -8.96
N ASN A 128 24.35 31.42 -9.53
CA ASN A 128 23.10 32.17 -9.73
C ASN A 128 21.95 31.44 -9.00
N PRO A 129 21.73 31.72 -7.70
CA PRO A 129 20.69 31.04 -6.93
C PRO A 129 19.28 31.35 -7.43
N GLN A 130 19.08 32.53 -8.02
CA GLN A 130 17.74 32.94 -8.48
C GLN A 130 17.24 31.99 -9.57
N ALA A 131 18.07 31.69 -10.59
CA ALA A 131 17.72 30.74 -11.62
C ALA A 131 17.41 29.34 -11.07
N VAL A 132 18.18 28.89 -10.07
CA VAL A 132 17.97 27.58 -9.42
C VAL A 132 16.65 27.55 -8.63
N LEU A 133 16.30 28.65 -7.96
CA LEU A 133 15.01 28.78 -7.26
C LEU A 133 13.83 28.87 -8.24
N ASP A 134 14.06 29.42 -9.43
CA ASP A 134 13.07 29.51 -10.51
C ASP A 134 12.92 28.20 -11.32
N GLY A 135 13.72 27.17 -11.01
CA GLY A 135 13.56 25.81 -11.53
C GLY A 135 14.72 25.25 -12.35
N ASP A 136 15.84 25.96 -12.51
CA ASP A 136 17.06 25.47 -13.18
C ASP A 136 17.77 24.40 -12.33
N LEU A 137 17.19 23.19 -12.27
CA LEU A 137 17.65 22.06 -11.48
C LEU A 137 18.27 20.94 -12.31
N ASP A 138 18.17 21.01 -13.64
CA ASP A 138 18.52 19.92 -14.56
C ASP A 138 19.98 19.46 -14.39
N ASP A 139 20.92 20.39 -14.28
CA ASP A 139 22.34 20.08 -14.09
C ASP A 139 22.60 19.26 -12.80
N PHE A 140 21.85 19.55 -11.72
CA PHE A 140 21.98 18.79 -10.48
C PHE A 140 21.36 17.39 -10.59
N ILE A 141 20.23 17.28 -11.30
CA ILE A 141 19.50 16.02 -11.51
C ILE A 141 20.33 15.10 -12.40
N GLU A 142 20.78 15.57 -13.56
CA GLU A 142 21.59 14.78 -14.49
C GLU A 142 22.86 14.25 -13.84
N ALA A 143 23.57 15.09 -13.09
CA ALA A 143 24.79 14.68 -12.42
C ALA A 143 24.53 13.64 -11.33
N SER A 144 23.40 13.75 -10.62
CA SER A 144 23.00 12.75 -9.62
C SER A 144 22.72 11.40 -10.30
N LEU A 145 21.95 11.42 -11.40
CA LEU A 145 21.60 10.21 -12.16
C LEU A 145 22.84 9.54 -12.78
N LYS A 146 23.80 10.32 -13.30
CA LYS A 146 25.07 9.81 -13.84
C LYS A 146 25.93 9.12 -12.78
N GLN A 147 25.82 9.50 -11.52
CA GLN A 147 26.53 8.86 -10.40
C GLN A 147 25.78 7.64 -9.84
N GLY A 148 24.58 7.33 -10.34
CA GLY A 148 23.76 6.20 -9.88
C GLY A 148 23.12 6.43 -8.51
N LEU A 149 22.88 7.70 -8.15
CA LEU A 149 22.18 8.12 -6.94
C LEU A 149 20.67 8.22 -7.13
#